data_AF-A0A8H3QHF5-F1
#
_entry.id   AF-A0A8H3QHF5-F1
#
_cell.length_a   1.000
_cell.length_b   1.000
_cell.length_c   1.000
_cell.angle_alpha   90.00
_cell.angle_beta   90.00
_cell.angle_gamma   90.00
#
_symmetry.space_group_name_H-M   'P 1'
#
loop_
_entity.id
_entity.type
_entity.pdbx_description
1 polymer ?
#
loop_
_entity_poly.entity_id
_entity_poly.type
_entity_poly.pdbx_seq_one_letter_code
_entity_poly.pdbx_strand_id
1 'polypeptide(L)'
;MQGSNNAPQRPQMPIKNKSIKAFYNHKCMQPNPYRIFWDLEMLTEKLTPEEKTKLTHTERLQMHKPCGYCYVVVHMDSSLNYEIMSHDVYRGPDALERFITKIEEE
;
A
#
# COMPACT_ATOMS: atom_id res chain seq x y z
N MET A 1 5.21 7.23 -30.93
CA MET A 1 5.19 8.61 -30.44
C MET A 1 5.69 9.51 -31.56
N GLN A 2 4.82 10.33 -32.15
CA GLN A 2 5.21 11.30 -33.18
C GLN A 2 5.20 12.69 -32.56
N GLY A 3 6.33 13.37 -32.65
CA GLY A 3 6.60 14.65 -32.00
C GLY A 3 5.65 15.76 -32.42
N SER A 4 5.41 16.67 -31.49
CA SER A 4 4.61 17.88 -31.67
C SER A 4 5.15 18.73 -32.82
N ASN A 5 4.29 18.97 -33.81
CA ASN A 5 4.55 19.88 -34.91
C ASN A 5 4.65 21.33 -34.35
N ASN A 6 5.80 21.99 -34.52
CA ASN A 6 6.11 23.34 -34.00
C ASN A 6 5.41 24.48 -34.78
N ALA A 7 4.26 24.21 -35.39
CA ALA A 7 3.47 25.23 -36.08
C ALA A 7 2.55 25.95 -35.09
N PRO A 8 2.28 27.27 -35.27
CA PRO A 8 1.32 28.00 -34.44
C PRO A 8 -0.06 27.34 -34.50
N GLN A 9 -0.48 26.67 -33.43
CA GLN A 9 -1.82 26.11 -33.35
C GLN A 9 -2.80 27.23 -33.02
N ARG A 10 -3.76 27.48 -33.91
CA ARG A 10 -4.87 28.41 -33.64
C ARG A 10 -5.77 27.81 -32.55
N PRO A 11 -6.03 28.51 -31.43
CA PRO A 11 -7.00 28.06 -30.45
C PRO A 11 -8.38 27.95 -31.09
N GLN A 12 -8.94 26.73 -31.17
CA GLN A 12 -10.32 26.52 -31.61
C GLN A 12 -11.20 26.36 -30.37
N MET A 13 -12.24 27.19 -30.27
CA MET A 13 -13.25 27.08 -29.22
C MET A 13 -14.07 25.79 -29.41
N PRO A 14 -14.25 24.95 -28.38
CA PRO A 14 -15.13 23.80 -28.46
C PRO A 14 -16.56 24.24 -28.77
N ILE A 15 -17.18 23.64 -29.79
CA ILE A 15 -18.58 23.90 -30.16
C ILE A 15 -19.45 22.84 -29.46
N LYS A 16 -20.68 23.18 -29.08
CA LYS A 16 -21.64 22.24 -28.46
C LYS A 16 -21.75 20.98 -29.34
N ASN A 17 -21.51 19.79 -28.77
CA ASN A 17 -21.40 18.48 -29.44
C ASN A 17 -20.17 18.21 -30.34
N LYS A 18 -19.13 19.05 -30.31
CA LYS A 18 -17.81 18.77 -30.93
C LYS A 18 -16.69 19.13 -29.94
N SER A 19 -16.45 18.26 -28.95
CA SER A 19 -15.26 18.35 -28.12
C SER A 19 -14.06 17.80 -28.90
N ILE A 20 -13.18 18.68 -29.38
CA ILE A 20 -11.95 18.29 -30.11
C ILE A 20 -10.96 17.58 -29.17
N LYS A 21 -11.05 17.82 -27.86
CA LYS A 21 -10.29 17.12 -26.83
C LYS A 21 -11.26 16.69 -25.72
N ALA A 22 -11.36 15.39 -25.50
CA ALA A 22 -12.05 14.82 -24.35
C ALA A 22 -11.00 14.44 -23.30
N PHE A 23 -11.27 14.76 -22.04
CA PHE A 23 -10.49 14.23 -20.92
C PHE A 23 -10.97 12.82 -20.63
N TYR A 24 -10.30 11.81 -21.21
CA TYR A 24 -10.65 10.41 -20.99
C TYR A 24 -10.34 9.92 -19.56
N ASN A 25 -9.47 10.64 -18.84
CA ASN A 25 -9.06 10.28 -17.49
C ASN A 25 -9.42 11.37 -16.48
N HIS A 26 -10.72 11.63 -16.29
CA HIS A 26 -11.20 12.68 -15.36
C HIS A 26 -10.80 12.42 -13.90
N LYS A 27 -10.46 11.16 -13.54
CA LYS A 27 -10.07 10.81 -12.19
C LYS A 27 -8.56 10.94 -11.92
N CYS A 28 -7.71 11.10 -12.94
CA CYS A 28 -6.24 11.15 -12.78
C CYS A 28 -5.66 10.09 -11.83
N MET A 29 -6.34 8.96 -11.66
CA MET A 29 -5.86 7.86 -10.84
C MET A 29 -5.16 6.91 -11.80
N GLN A 30 -3.86 6.71 -11.61
CA GLN A 30 -3.23 5.54 -12.20
C GLN A 30 -3.84 4.30 -11.52
N PRO A 31 -4.27 3.28 -12.27
CA PRO A 31 -4.61 2.00 -11.65
C PRO A 31 -3.38 1.56 -10.88
N ASN A 32 -3.47 1.47 -9.55
CA ASN A 32 -2.37 0.95 -8.74
C ASN A 32 -2.24 -0.54 -9.07
N PRO A 33 -1.21 -0.97 -9.82
CA PRO A 33 -1.15 -2.31 -10.35
C PRO A 33 -0.83 -3.34 -9.26
N TYR A 34 -0.29 -2.92 -8.11
CA TYR A 34 0.05 -3.80 -6.99
C TYR A 34 -0.69 -3.42 -5.71
N ARG A 35 -1.17 -4.41 -4.97
CA ARG A 35 -1.80 -4.27 -3.65
C ARG A 35 -1.24 -5.31 -2.71
N ILE A 36 -0.82 -4.89 -1.53
CA ILE A 36 -0.35 -5.80 -0.47
C ILE A 36 -1.41 -5.86 0.61
N PHE A 37 -1.94 -7.04 0.87
CA PHE A 37 -2.74 -7.33 2.05
C PHE A 37 -1.82 -7.98 3.08
N TRP A 38 -1.84 -7.51 4.32
CA TRP A 38 -0.99 -8.05 5.38
C TRP A 38 -1.66 -7.97 6.74
N ASP A 39 -1.24 -8.84 7.64
CA ASP A 39 -1.63 -8.85 9.05
C ASP A 39 -0.43 -9.19 9.94
N LEU A 40 -0.42 -8.62 11.15
CA LEU A 40 0.62 -8.85 12.16
C LEU A 40 0.00 -9.48 13.42
N GLU A 41 0.47 -10.68 13.75
CA GLU A 41 0.09 -11.39 14.95
C GLU A 41 0.91 -10.88 16.15
N MET A 42 0.23 -10.53 17.23
CA MET A 42 0.82 -9.94 18.43
C MET A 42 0.39 -10.70 19.67
N LEU A 43 1.35 -11.11 20.51
CA LEU A 43 1.10 -11.64 21.85
C LEU A 43 0.96 -10.50 22.85
N THR A 44 -0.01 -10.66 23.75
CA THR A 44 -0.28 -9.70 24.81
C THR A 44 0.36 -10.18 26.11
N GLU A 45 1.49 -9.59 26.48
CA GLU A 45 2.23 -9.90 27.71
C GLU A 45 1.86 -8.89 28.81
N LYS A 46 1.90 -9.34 30.07
CA LYS A 46 1.65 -8.44 31.23
C LYS A 46 2.90 -7.58 31.46
N LEU A 47 2.71 -6.28 31.73
CA LEU A 47 3.85 -5.44 32.13
C LEU A 47 4.43 -5.92 33.46
N THR A 48 5.76 -5.91 33.52
CA THR A 48 6.49 -6.10 34.77
C THR A 48 6.28 -4.90 35.70
N PRO A 49 6.39 -5.07 37.04
CA PRO A 49 6.22 -3.97 37.99
C PRO A 49 7.18 -2.80 37.75
N GLU A 50 8.39 -3.08 37.26
CA GLU A 50 9.43 -2.11 36.96
C GLU A 50 9.06 -1.18 35.79
N GLU A 51 8.45 -1.72 34.75
CA GLU A 51 7.99 -0.95 33.59
C GLU A 51 6.74 -0.13 33.91
N LYS A 52 5.85 -0.65 34.76
CA LYS A 52 4.69 0.10 35.26
C LYS A 52 5.10 1.37 36.01
N THR A 53 6.18 1.29 36.78
CA THR A 53 6.67 2.42 37.60
C THR A 53 7.23 3.57 36.75
N LYS A 54 7.63 3.31 35.49
CA LYS A 54 8.12 4.33 34.55
C LYS A 54 6.99 5.11 33.86
N LEU A 55 5.75 4.65 33.95
CA LEU A 55 4.60 5.26 33.29
C LEU A 55 3.93 6.25 34.24
N THR A 56 4.26 7.52 34.10
CA THR A 56 3.85 8.58 35.04
C THR A 56 2.41 9.09 34.85
N HIS A 57 1.75 8.78 33.72
CA HIS A 57 0.43 9.38 33.43
C HIS A 57 -0.60 8.49 32.71
N THR A 58 -0.22 7.32 32.17
CA THR A 58 -1.16 6.40 31.53
C THR A 58 -0.75 4.98 31.87
N GLU A 59 -1.62 4.25 32.58
CA GLU A 59 -1.39 2.86 32.96
C GLU A 59 -1.45 1.98 31.72
N ARG A 60 -0.31 1.76 31.06
CA ARG A 60 -0.21 0.69 30.06
C ARG A 60 -0.29 -0.63 30.83
N LEU A 61 -1.36 -1.38 30.62
CA LEU A 61 -1.63 -2.64 31.32
C LEU A 61 -0.97 -3.85 30.63
N GLN A 62 -0.74 -3.75 29.33
CA GLN A 62 -0.27 -4.83 28.47
C GLN A 62 0.82 -4.38 27.47
N MET A 63 1.73 -5.28 27.16
CA MET A 63 2.76 -5.15 26.13
C MET A 63 2.36 -6.02 24.94
N HIS A 64 2.38 -5.44 23.75
CA HIS A 64 2.22 -6.21 22.51
C HIS A 64 3.59 -6.60 21.98
N LYS A 65 3.80 -7.91 21.84
CA LYS A 65 5.02 -8.49 21.28
C LYS A 65 4.68 -9.15 19.94
N PRO A 66 5.31 -8.74 18.83
CA PRO A 66 5.13 -9.40 17.54
C PRO A 66 5.48 -10.88 17.64
N CYS A 67 4.65 -11.75 17.10
CA CYS A 67 4.88 -13.20 17.09
C CYS A 67 4.63 -13.86 15.73
N GLY A 68 4.09 -13.13 14.77
CA GLY A 68 3.89 -13.64 13.42
C GLY A 68 3.41 -12.57 12.45
N TYR A 69 3.44 -12.90 11.17
CA TYR A 69 2.85 -12.10 10.10
C TYR A 69 2.33 -12.99 8.99
N CYS A 70 1.43 -12.43 8.18
CA CYS A 70 1.16 -12.93 6.85
C CYS A 70 1.03 -11.76 5.88
N TYR A 71 1.42 -11.97 4.62
CA TYR A 71 1.09 -11.04 3.56
C TYR A 71 0.81 -11.75 2.24
N VAL A 72 0.09 -11.05 1.37
CA VAL A 72 -0.22 -11.46 0.00
C VAL A 72 -0.10 -10.23 -0.89
N VAL A 73 0.74 -10.32 -1.92
CA VAL A 73 0.85 -9.31 -2.97
C VAL A 73 -0.03 -9.71 -4.13
N VAL A 74 -0.95 -8.82 -4.50
CA VAL A 74 -1.90 -8.99 -5.59
C VAL A 74 -1.58 -7.97 -6.67
N HIS A 75 -1.38 -8.47 -7.89
CA HIS A 75 -1.26 -7.65 -9.08
C HIS A 75 -2.58 -7.61 -9.86
N MET A 76 -2.87 -6.47 -10.48
CA MET A 76 -4.02 -6.27 -11.35
C MET A 76 -3.54 -6.02 -12.78
N ASP A 77 -3.88 -6.94 -13.69
CA ASP A 77 -3.48 -6.83 -15.09
C ASP A 77 -4.29 -5.75 -15.86
N SER A 78 -3.90 -5.49 -17.11
CA SER A 78 -4.59 -4.55 -18.00
C SER A 78 -6.04 -4.95 -18.33
N SER A 79 -6.39 -6.22 -18.10
CA SER A 79 -7.71 -6.80 -18.32
C SER A 79 -8.57 -6.79 -17.04
N LEU A 80 -8.09 -6.14 -15.97
CA LEU A 80 -8.73 -6.06 -14.65
C LEU A 80 -8.82 -7.40 -13.90
N ASN A 81 -8.01 -8.40 -14.26
CA ASN A 81 -7.87 -9.65 -13.53
C ASN A 81 -6.89 -9.48 -12.37
N TYR A 82 -7.16 -10.17 -11.26
CA TYR A 82 -6.29 -10.18 -10.09
C TYR A 82 -5.48 -11.46 -10.05
N GLU A 83 -4.17 -11.33 -9.86
CA GLU A 83 -3.22 -12.43 -9.74
C GLU A 83 -2.43 -12.29 -8.43
N ILE A 84 -2.19 -13.40 -7.74
CA ILE A 84 -1.32 -13.43 -6.56
C ILE A 84 0.12 -13.56 -7.03
N MET A 85 0.93 -12.54 -6.78
CA MET A 85 2.34 -12.50 -7.17
C MET A 85 3.22 -13.24 -6.17
N SER A 86 2.98 -12.99 -4.88
CA SER A 86 3.76 -13.54 -3.78
C SER A 86 2.91 -13.58 -2.52
N HIS A 87 3.30 -14.45 -1.61
CA HIS A 87 2.72 -14.55 -0.28
C HIS A 87 3.74 -15.19 0.66
N ASP A 88 3.67 -14.81 1.92
CA ASP A 88 4.48 -15.42 2.97
C ASP A 88 3.71 -15.44 4.28
N VAL A 89 4.00 -16.47 5.09
CA VAL A 89 3.42 -16.64 6.42
C VAL A 89 4.53 -17.07 7.36
N TYR A 90 4.71 -16.32 8.43
CA TYR A 90 5.76 -16.57 9.39
C TYR A 90 5.25 -16.47 10.82
N ARG A 91 5.79 -17.32 11.69
CA ARG A 91 5.58 -17.31 13.13
C ARG A 91 6.91 -17.47 13.85
N GLY A 92 7.23 -16.49 14.69
CA GLY A 92 8.48 -16.44 15.42
C GLY A 92 8.70 -15.10 16.14
N PRO A 93 9.70 -15.04 17.01
CA PRO A 93 9.98 -13.85 17.82
C PRO A 93 10.52 -12.66 17.01
N ASP A 94 11.13 -12.93 15.86
CA ASP A 94 11.71 -11.97 14.89
C ASP A 94 10.70 -11.58 13.78
N ALA A 95 9.40 -11.77 14.03
CA ALA A 95 8.36 -11.56 13.03
C ALA A 95 8.39 -10.17 12.38
N LEU A 96 8.62 -9.11 13.16
CA LEU A 96 8.65 -7.75 12.61
C LEU A 96 9.87 -7.50 11.71
N GLU A 97 11.05 -7.97 12.12
CA GLU A 97 12.30 -7.79 11.36
C GLU A 97 12.24 -8.56 10.04
N ARG A 98 11.75 -9.80 10.07
CA ARG A 98 11.54 -10.60 8.86
C ARG A 98 10.48 -10.00 7.95
N PHE A 99 9.38 -9.50 8.50
CA PHE A 99 8.34 -8.86 7.70
C PHE A 99 8.90 -7.67 6.91
N ILE A 100 9.65 -6.78 7.57
CA ILE A 100 10.28 -5.63 6.91
C ILE A 100 11.24 -6.10 5.82
N THR A 101 12.12 -7.06 6.15
CA THR A 101 13.08 -7.62 5.18
C THR A 101 12.37 -8.21 3.96
N LYS A 102 11.27 -8.94 4.17
CA LYS A 102 10.51 -9.55 3.09
C LYS A 102 9.83 -8.51 2.20
N ILE A 103 9.19 -7.51 2.79
CA ILE A 103 8.54 -6.44 2.02
C ILE A 103 9.56 -5.57 1.27
N GLU A 104 10.78 -5.42 1.77
CA GLU A 104 11.87 -4.75 1.04
C GLU A 104 12.41 -5.58 -0.14
N GLU A 105 12.25 -6.91 -0.11
CA GLU A 105 12.63 -7.83 -1.19
C GLU A 105 11.57 -7.96 -2.31
N GLU A 106 10.33 -7.53 -2.08
CA GLU A 106 9.23 -7.53 -3.06
C GLU A 106 9.35 -6.41 -4.11
#